data_AF-A0A926USG3-F1
#
_entry.id   AF-A0A926USG3-F1
#
_cell.length_a   1.000
_cell.length_b   1.000
_cell.length_c   1.000
_cell.angle_alpha   90.00
_cell.angle_beta   90.00
_cell.angle_gamma   90.00
#
_symmetry.space_group_name_H-M   'P 1'
#
loop_
_entity.id
_entity.type
_entity.pdbx_description
1 polymer ?
#
loop_
_entity_poly.entity_id
_entity_poly.type
_entity_poly.pdbx_seq_one_letter_code
_entity_poly.pdbx_strand_id
1 'polypeptide(L)'
;MATRTLVKNYLAQWMQMGKSVSLSSQGEDIHIYKILQGEKYSSLFNKLWDEIATHQAHQAHLSGTEQTISELLSNKWDIIACARCNLLVPCIDMGPRAPVCCPCDDLPNHPNLDSVAPHVPVTLAEHIDELCDRLEILNSRNKVANSSESLHPEQDSTYSSAEEDQQTINSLRKSILKLVKGDNHAQSEPQAPTIAKQTNQGNL
;
A
#
# COMPACT_ATOMS: atom_id res chain seq x y z
N MET A 1 -17.08 12.67 3.03
CA MET A 1 -16.50 13.33 1.83
C MET A 1 -15.16 12.71 1.47
N ALA A 2 -15.11 12.10 0.29
CA ALA A 2 -13.92 11.47 -0.24
C ALA A 2 -12.81 12.49 -0.54
N THR A 3 -11.60 12.22 -0.05
CA THR A 3 -10.41 13.01 -0.41
C THR A 3 -9.80 12.50 -1.73
N ARG A 4 -9.04 13.35 -2.42
CA ARG A 4 -8.31 12.96 -3.65
C ARG A 4 -7.43 11.73 -3.41
N THR A 5 -6.82 11.62 -2.23
CA THR A 5 -6.02 10.45 -1.82
C THR A 5 -6.88 9.20 -1.66
N LEU A 6 -8.06 9.29 -1.04
CA LEU A 6 -8.97 8.14 -0.91
C LEU A 6 -9.46 7.64 -2.27
N VAL A 7 -9.80 8.55 -3.19
CA VAL A 7 -10.21 8.17 -4.57
C VAL A 7 -9.05 7.51 -5.30
N LYS A 8 -7.82 8.03 -5.15
CA LYS A 8 -6.61 7.39 -5.70
C LYS A 8 -6.41 5.98 -5.15
N ASN A 9 -6.56 5.80 -3.84
CA ASN A 9 -6.40 4.51 -3.18
C ASN A 9 -7.48 3.52 -3.65
N TYR A 10 -8.72 3.99 -3.81
CA TYR A 10 -9.81 3.20 -4.36
C TYR A 10 -9.52 2.75 -5.79
N LEU A 11 -9.06 3.65 -6.66
CA LEU A 11 -8.66 3.34 -8.03
C LEU A 11 -7.55 2.28 -8.07
N ALA A 12 -6.55 2.43 -7.19
CA ALA A 12 -5.47 1.46 -7.09
C ALA A 12 -5.98 0.06 -6.72
N GLN A 13 -6.86 -0.04 -5.72
CA GLN A 13 -7.46 -1.32 -5.32
C GLN A 13 -8.34 -1.91 -6.42
N TRP A 14 -9.09 -1.08 -7.15
CA TRP A 14 -9.89 -1.50 -8.30
C TRP A 14 -9.03 -2.18 -9.37
N MET A 15 -7.91 -1.55 -9.75
CA MET A 15 -6.99 -2.13 -10.74
C MET A 15 -6.25 -3.37 -10.21
N GLN A 16 -5.90 -3.41 -8.92
CA GLN A 16 -5.32 -4.60 -8.28
C GLN A 16 -6.26 -5.80 -8.30
N MET A 17 -7.58 -5.57 -8.33
CA MET A 17 -8.59 -6.62 -8.50
C MET A 17 -8.74 -7.11 -9.95
N GLY A 18 -7.90 -6.62 -10.88
CA GLY A 18 -7.94 -6.99 -12.29
C GLY A 18 -8.94 -6.18 -13.11
N LYS A 19 -9.56 -5.15 -12.53
CA LYS A 19 -10.53 -4.32 -13.24
C LYS A 19 -9.82 -3.19 -14.01
N SER A 20 -10.47 -2.71 -15.06
CA SER A 20 -9.97 -1.63 -15.93
C SER A 20 -10.63 -0.29 -15.62
N VAL A 21 -10.03 0.76 -16.16
CA VAL A 21 -10.57 2.13 -16.19
C VAL A 21 -10.60 2.57 -17.64
N SER A 22 -11.73 3.10 -18.09
CA SER A 22 -11.89 3.67 -19.42
C SER A 22 -11.74 5.20 -19.32
N LEU A 23 -10.93 5.80 -20.20
CA LEU A 23 -10.70 7.26 -20.21
C LEU A 23 -11.77 8.03 -21.00
N SER A 24 -12.61 7.33 -21.76
CA SER A 24 -13.78 7.89 -22.44
C SER A 24 -14.80 6.79 -22.71
N SER A 25 -16.07 7.16 -22.93
CA SER A 25 -17.16 6.21 -23.17
C SER A 25 -17.00 5.35 -24.44
N GLN A 26 -16.05 5.67 -25.31
CA GLN A 26 -15.66 4.87 -26.50
C GLN A 26 -14.17 4.52 -26.49
N GLY A 27 -13.48 4.74 -25.37
CA GLY A 27 -12.03 4.66 -25.27
C GLY A 27 -11.50 3.26 -25.00
N GLU A 28 -10.18 3.16 -25.02
CA GLU A 28 -9.46 1.95 -24.62
C GLU A 28 -9.52 1.75 -23.10
N ASP A 29 -9.79 0.52 -22.69
CA ASP A 29 -9.72 0.08 -21.31
C ASP A 29 -8.25 0.00 -20.88
N ILE A 30 -7.86 0.85 -19.93
CA ILE A 30 -6.51 0.81 -19.37
C ILE A 30 -6.48 -0.10 -18.17
N HIS A 31 -5.57 -1.07 -18.23
CA HIS A 31 -5.22 -1.94 -17.12
C HIS A 31 -3.71 -1.87 -16.85
N ILE A 32 -3.34 -1.57 -15.61
CA ILE A 32 -1.95 -1.53 -15.16
C ILE A 32 -1.72 -2.73 -14.23
N TYR A 33 -0.91 -3.69 -14.67
CA TYR A 33 -0.61 -4.89 -13.88
C TYR A 33 0.21 -4.58 -12.61
N LYS A 34 1.18 -3.65 -12.72
CA LYS A 34 2.08 -3.28 -11.62
C LYS A 34 1.68 -1.95 -11.00
N ILE A 35 0.67 -1.97 -10.13
CA ILE A 35 0.18 -0.79 -9.40
C ILE A 35 1.15 -0.36 -8.30
N LEU A 36 1.76 -1.33 -7.60
CA LEU A 36 2.70 -1.10 -6.50
C LEU A 36 4.14 -1.40 -6.92
N GLN A 37 5.07 -0.57 -6.45
CA GLN A 37 6.50 -0.73 -6.61
C GLN A 37 7.19 -0.44 -5.27
N GLY A 38 7.48 -1.51 -4.52
CA GLY A 38 7.98 -1.40 -3.15
C GLY A 38 6.94 -0.72 -2.25
N GLU A 39 7.36 0.32 -1.53
CA GLU A 39 6.53 1.09 -0.60
C GLU A 39 5.72 2.22 -1.28
N LYS A 40 5.70 2.29 -2.61
CA LYS A 40 5.06 3.38 -3.37
C LYS A 40 4.21 2.85 -4.51
N TYR A 41 3.34 3.71 -5.01
CA TYR A 41 2.69 3.47 -6.31
C TYR A 41 3.71 3.51 -7.44
N SER A 42 3.50 2.68 -8.46
CA SER A 42 4.33 2.71 -9.65
C SER A 42 4.22 4.05 -10.38
N SER A 43 5.29 4.41 -11.10
CA SER A 43 5.31 5.64 -11.88
C SER A 43 4.23 5.67 -12.97
N LEU A 44 3.91 4.50 -13.56
CA LEU A 44 2.83 4.35 -14.54
C LEU A 44 1.47 4.69 -13.92
N PHE A 45 1.17 4.13 -12.74
CA PHE A 45 -0.08 4.42 -12.05
C PHE A 45 -0.20 5.89 -11.64
N ASN A 46 0.87 6.48 -11.12
CA ASN A 46 0.86 7.89 -10.73
C ASN A 46 0.60 8.81 -11.94
N LYS A 47 1.25 8.55 -13.08
CA LYS A 47 1.02 9.32 -14.31
C LYS A 47 -0.43 9.21 -14.79
N LEU A 48 -0.98 8.00 -14.81
CA LEU A 48 -2.38 7.78 -15.18
C LEU A 48 -3.33 8.53 -14.24
N TRP A 49 -3.09 8.43 -12.92
CA TRP A 49 -3.88 9.14 -11.94
C TRP A 49 -3.82 10.66 -12.13
N ASP A 50 -2.64 11.21 -12.37
CA ASP A 50 -2.46 12.65 -12.57
C ASP A 50 -3.16 13.13 -13.84
N GLU A 51 -3.12 12.34 -14.92
CA GLU A 51 -3.85 12.61 -16.16
C GLU A 51 -5.36 12.61 -15.95
N ILE A 52 -5.90 11.54 -15.35
CA ILE A 52 -7.33 11.41 -15.04
C ILE A 52 -7.79 12.58 -14.15
N ALA A 53 -7.10 12.80 -13.03
CA ALA A 53 -7.54 13.75 -12.02
C ALA A 53 -7.30 15.22 -12.41
N THR A 54 -6.64 15.50 -13.54
CA THR A 54 -6.39 16.86 -14.03
C THR A 54 -7.21 17.17 -15.29
N HIS A 55 -7.31 16.24 -16.24
CA HIS A 55 -7.85 16.54 -17.57
C HIS A 55 -9.09 15.71 -17.93
N GLN A 56 -9.22 14.49 -17.40
CA GLN A 56 -10.20 13.52 -17.90
C GLN A 56 -11.16 13.00 -16.84
N ALA A 57 -11.24 13.62 -15.67
CA ALA A 57 -12.06 13.13 -14.56
C ALA A 57 -13.54 12.94 -14.94
N HIS A 58 -14.09 13.82 -15.80
CA HIS A 58 -15.48 13.75 -16.26
C HIS A 58 -15.74 12.65 -17.29
N GLN A 59 -14.69 12.19 -17.98
CA GLN A 59 -14.78 11.18 -19.05
C GLN A 59 -14.28 9.81 -18.59
N ALA A 60 -13.53 9.77 -17.48
CA ALA A 60 -12.99 8.56 -16.92
C ALA A 60 -14.07 7.80 -16.12
N HIS A 61 -14.32 6.55 -16.51
CA HIS A 61 -15.26 5.65 -15.86
C HIS A 61 -14.55 4.38 -15.36
N LEU A 62 -15.11 3.79 -14.31
CA LEU A 62 -14.65 2.52 -13.75
C LEU A 62 -15.43 1.36 -14.39
N SER A 63 -14.72 0.41 -15.00
CA SER A 63 -15.35 -0.70 -15.72
C SER A 63 -16.19 -1.58 -14.79
N GLY A 64 -17.49 -1.69 -15.07
CA GLY A 64 -18.47 -2.38 -14.22
C GLY A 64 -19.27 -1.47 -13.30
N THR A 65 -19.11 -0.14 -13.44
CA THR A 65 -19.92 0.85 -12.72
C THR A 65 -20.32 1.99 -13.66
N GLU A 66 -21.41 2.69 -13.30
CA GLU A 66 -21.87 3.87 -14.03
C GLU A 66 -21.19 5.16 -13.56
N GLN A 67 -20.42 5.10 -12.46
CA GLN A 67 -19.86 6.30 -11.83
C GLN A 67 -18.60 6.80 -12.55
N THR A 68 -18.49 8.12 -12.68
CA THR A 68 -17.27 8.78 -13.18
C THR A 68 -16.30 9.07 -12.04
N ILE A 69 -15.01 9.20 -12.36
CA ILE A 69 -14.01 9.66 -11.40
C ILE A 69 -14.31 11.09 -10.90
N SER A 70 -14.87 11.95 -11.76
CA SER A 70 -15.32 13.29 -11.35
C SER A 70 -16.42 13.26 -10.30
N GLU A 71 -17.35 12.31 -10.38
CA GLU A 71 -18.38 12.16 -9.36
C GLU A 71 -17.75 11.72 -8.04
N LEU A 72 -16.83 10.74 -8.07
CA LEU A 72 -16.13 10.28 -6.88
C LEU A 72 -15.27 11.37 -6.21
N LEU A 73 -14.73 12.30 -7.00
CA LEU A 73 -14.02 13.49 -6.50
C LEU A 73 -14.96 14.60 -6.00
N SER A 74 -16.27 14.47 -6.22
CA SER A 74 -17.25 15.45 -5.78
C SER A 74 -17.62 15.25 -4.30
N ASN A 75 -18.11 16.34 -3.71
CA ASN A 75 -18.54 16.40 -2.31
C ASN A 75 -19.71 15.47 -1.94
N LYS A 76 -20.33 14.81 -2.92
CA LYS A 76 -21.49 13.93 -2.71
C LYS A 76 -21.10 12.53 -2.22
N TRP A 77 -19.86 12.13 -2.49
CA TRP A 77 -19.38 10.78 -2.25
C TRP A 77 -18.44 10.74 -1.06
N ASP A 78 -18.53 9.63 -0.35
CA ASP A 78 -17.58 9.20 0.67
C ASP A 78 -17.01 7.85 0.28
N ILE A 79 -15.82 7.53 0.78
CA ILE A 79 -15.20 6.23 0.53
C ILE A 79 -15.03 5.54 1.87
N ILE A 80 -15.74 4.44 2.04
CA ILE A 80 -15.76 3.64 3.26
C ILE A 80 -15.11 2.28 3.01
N ALA A 81 -14.68 1.61 4.07
CA ALA A 81 -14.21 0.24 3.98
C ALA A 81 -15.38 -0.75 3.99
N CYS A 82 -15.33 -1.75 3.10
CA CYS A 82 -16.29 -2.83 3.02
C CYS A 82 -16.23 -3.69 4.29
N ALA A 83 -17.38 -3.97 4.92
CA ALA A 83 -17.44 -4.81 6.12
C ALA A 83 -17.01 -6.27 5.88
N ARG A 84 -17.05 -6.78 4.64
CA ARG A 84 -16.69 -8.17 4.30
C ARG A 84 -15.20 -8.35 4.04
N CYS A 85 -14.56 -7.41 3.36
CA CYS A 85 -13.22 -7.59 2.82
C CYS A 85 -12.30 -6.37 2.97
N ASN A 86 -12.77 -5.32 3.65
CA ASN A 86 -12.02 -4.09 3.91
C ASN A 86 -11.57 -3.29 2.67
N LEU A 87 -12.06 -3.65 1.47
CA LEU A 87 -11.85 -2.87 0.26
C LEU A 87 -12.58 -1.53 0.35
N LEU A 88 -12.00 -0.51 -0.29
CA LEU A 88 -12.60 0.80 -0.41
C LEU A 88 -13.83 0.72 -1.32
N VAL A 89 -14.94 1.33 -0.89
CA VAL A 89 -16.18 1.37 -1.65
C VAL A 89 -16.79 2.76 -1.59
N PRO A 90 -17.20 3.34 -2.73
CA PRO A 90 -17.85 4.64 -2.76
C PRO A 90 -19.30 4.53 -2.26
N CYS A 91 -19.66 5.42 -1.34
CA CYS A 91 -20.99 5.53 -0.74
C CYS A 91 -21.46 6.99 -0.85
N ILE A 92 -22.77 7.19 -1.01
CA ILE A 92 -23.36 8.53 -1.05
C ILE A 92 -23.65 8.98 0.38
N ASP A 93 -23.11 10.14 0.79
CA ASP A 93 -23.25 10.68 2.15
C ASP A 93 -24.71 11.04 2.50
N MET A 94 -25.51 11.47 1.51
CA MET A 94 -26.91 11.86 1.69
C MET A 94 -27.81 11.41 0.54
N GLY A 95 -28.89 10.68 0.86
CA GLY A 95 -29.92 10.25 -0.09
C GLY A 95 -30.33 8.79 0.08
N PRO A 96 -31.19 8.26 -0.80
CA PRO A 96 -31.48 6.84 -0.86
C PRO A 96 -30.17 6.07 -1.10
N ARG A 97 -29.79 5.20 -0.17
CA ARG A 97 -28.61 4.34 -0.32
C ARG A 97 -28.91 3.34 -1.43
N ALA A 98 -28.47 3.64 -2.65
CA ALA A 98 -28.35 2.62 -3.67
C ALA A 98 -27.47 1.49 -3.11
N PRO A 99 -27.74 0.22 -3.42
CA PRO A 99 -26.89 -0.87 -2.97
C PRO A 99 -25.46 -0.62 -3.44
N VAL A 100 -24.58 -0.36 -2.49
CA VAL A 100 -23.18 -0.08 -2.71
C VAL A 100 -22.50 -1.41 -3.00
N CYS A 101 -22.26 -1.71 -4.27
CA CYS A 101 -21.59 -2.93 -4.67
C CYS A 101 -20.09 -2.81 -4.39
N CYS A 102 -19.60 -3.68 -3.52
CA CYS A 102 -18.16 -3.85 -3.32
C CYS A 102 -17.50 -4.23 -4.65
N PRO A 103 -16.26 -3.77 -4.94
CA PRO A 103 -15.48 -4.27 -6.07
C PRO A 103 -15.34 -5.81 -6.10
N CYS A 104 -15.58 -6.44 -4.95
CA CYS A 104 -15.51 -7.87 -4.74
C CYS A 104 -16.78 -8.65 -5.05
N ASP A 105 -17.92 -7.99 -5.30
CA ASP A 105 -19.22 -8.67 -5.40
C ASP A 105 -19.27 -9.63 -6.61
N ASP A 106 -18.69 -9.19 -7.71
CA ASP A 106 -18.63 -9.89 -8.99
C ASP A 106 -17.46 -10.90 -9.09
N LEU A 107 -16.64 -11.04 -8.04
CA LEU A 107 -15.58 -12.05 -8.00
C LEU A 107 -16.01 -13.29 -7.21
N PRO A 108 -16.12 -14.47 -7.88
CA PRO A 108 -16.66 -15.68 -7.25
C PRO A 108 -15.80 -16.24 -6.12
N ASN A 109 -14.50 -15.94 -6.12
CA ASN A 109 -13.53 -16.47 -5.16
C ASN A 109 -13.05 -15.44 -4.12
N HIS A 110 -13.69 -14.26 -4.02
CA HIS A 110 -13.30 -13.22 -3.07
C HIS A 110 -14.22 -13.21 -1.83
N PRO A 111 -13.73 -12.98 -0.59
CA PRO A 111 -12.34 -12.74 -0.21
C PRO A 111 -11.52 -14.02 -0.26
N ASN A 112 -10.46 -14.00 -1.06
CA ASN A 112 -9.49 -15.08 -1.07
C ASN A 112 -8.47 -14.80 0.03
N LEU A 113 -8.44 -15.64 1.07
CA LEU A 113 -7.48 -15.52 2.18
C LEU A 113 -6.10 -16.13 1.83
N ASP A 114 -6.01 -16.89 0.73
CA ASP A 114 -4.75 -17.50 0.27
C ASP A 114 -3.90 -16.52 -0.55
N SER A 115 -4.44 -15.34 -0.89
CA SER A 115 -3.75 -14.30 -1.67
C SER A 115 -3.67 -13.01 -0.90
N VAL A 116 -2.63 -12.22 -1.17
CA VAL A 116 -2.49 -10.89 -0.59
C VAL A 116 -3.64 -10.02 -1.07
N ALA A 117 -4.45 -9.52 -0.14
CA ALA A 117 -5.55 -8.62 -0.46
C ALA A 117 -5.04 -7.33 -1.11
N PRO A 118 -5.84 -6.69 -1.97
CA PRO A 118 -5.50 -5.39 -2.51
C PRO A 118 -5.22 -4.39 -1.40
N HIS A 119 -4.09 -3.71 -1.47
CA HIS A 119 -3.62 -2.81 -0.43
C HIS A 119 -3.04 -1.53 -1.01
N VAL A 120 -3.01 -0.52 -0.15
CA VAL A 120 -2.31 0.73 -0.41
C VAL A 120 -0.82 0.55 -0.10
N PRO A 121 0.08 1.34 -0.70
CA PRO A 121 1.49 1.30 -0.35
C PRO A 121 1.65 1.55 1.16
N VAL A 122 2.43 0.69 1.80
CA VAL A 122 2.76 0.79 3.22
C VAL A 122 4.23 1.15 3.35
N THR A 123 4.50 2.21 4.11
CA THR A 123 5.84 2.61 4.57
C THR A 123 6.27 1.67 5.69
N LEU A 124 7.12 0.69 5.38
CA LEU A 124 7.50 -0.35 6.33
C LEU A 124 8.21 0.24 7.56
N ALA A 125 9.04 1.26 7.36
CA ALA A 125 9.77 1.93 8.43
C ALA A 125 8.83 2.52 9.50
N GLU A 126 7.81 3.26 9.07
CA GLU A 126 6.83 3.88 9.99
C GLU A 126 6.06 2.81 10.76
N HIS A 127 5.70 1.71 10.11
CA HIS A 127 4.97 0.63 10.75
C HIS A 127 5.81 -0.13 11.78
N ILE A 128 7.10 -0.35 11.48
CA ILE A 128 8.04 -0.96 12.43
C ILE A 128 8.27 -0.04 13.63
N ASP A 129 8.42 1.28 13.40
CA ASP A 129 8.61 2.24 14.49
C ASP A 129 7.36 2.28 15.39
N GLU A 130 6.15 2.32 14.83
CA GLU A 130 4.90 2.25 15.62
C GLU A 130 4.79 0.95 16.42
N LEU A 131 5.20 -0.18 15.83
CA LEU A 131 5.23 -1.47 16.52
C LEU A 131 6.24 -1.46 17.68
N CYS A 132 7.45 -0.92 17.45
CA CYS A 132 8.46 -0.77 18.48
C CYS A 132 7.98 0.10 19.65
N ASP A 133 7.36 1.24 19.37
CA ASP A 133 6.81 2.14 20.38
C ASP A 133 5.73 1.44 21.22
N ARG A 134 4.83 0.70 20.57
CA ARG A 134 3.80 -0.10 21.26
C ARG A 134 4.41 -1.18 22.16
N LEU A 135 5.45 -1.87 21.70
CA LEU A 135 6.15 -2.87 22.51
C LEU A 135 6.86 -2.25 23.71
N GLU A 136 7.47 -1.08 23.56
CA GLU A 136 8.11 -0.36 24.67
C GLU A 136 7.10 0.07 25.74
N ILE A 137 5.92 0.55 25.33
CA ILE A 137 4.81 0.88 26.25
C ILE A 137 4.34 -0.37 27.01
N LEU A 138 4.16 -1.50 26.31
CA LEU A 138 3.73 -2.75 26.92
C LEU A 138 4.77 -3.29 27.92
N ASN A 139 6.06 -3.24 27.54
CA ASN A 139 7.13 -3.69 28.42
C ASN A 139 7.25 -2.81 29.67
N SER A 140 7.10 -1.49 29.52
CA SER A 140 7.05 -0.55 30.64
C SER A 140 5.88 -0.85 31.59
N ARG A 141 4.68 -1.14 31.06
CA ARG A 141 3.52 -1.55 31.87
C ARG A 141 3.76 -2.85 32.62
N ASN A 142 4.33 -3.86 31.96
CA ASN A 142 4.65 -5.14 32.60
C ASN A 142 5.69 -4.97 33.70
N LYS A 143 6.68 -4.08 33.51
CA LYS A 143 7.69 -3.78 34.55
C LYS A 143 7.07 -3.13 35.78
N VAL A 144 6.07 -2.26 35.62
CA VAL A 144 5.32 -1.64 36.72
C VAL A 144 4.42 -2.66 37.43
N ALA A 145 3.74 -3.54 36.68
CA ALA A 145 2.90 -4.60 37.27
C ALA A 145 3.72 -5.62 38.08
N ASN A 146 4.90 -6.00 37.58
CA ASN A 146 5.79 -6.94 38.26
C ASN A 146 6.55 -6.34 39.45
N SER A 147 6.57 -5.00 39.60
CA SER A 147 7.17 -4.34 40.77
C SER A 147 6.17 -4.05 41.90
N SER A 148 4.88 -4.28 41.68
CA SER A 148 3.84 -4.26 42.73
C SER A 148 3.59 -5.63 43.40
N GLU A 149 4.16 -6.71 42.88
CA GLU A 149 4.00 -8.07 43.41
C GLU A 149 5.33 -8.56 44.00
N SER A 150 5.71 -8.02 45.16
CA SER A 150 6.88 -8.48 45.92
C SER A 150 6.67 -8.31 47.41
N LEU A 151 5.99 -9.28 48.00
CA LEU A 151 6.07 -9.63 49.42
C LEU A 151 6.19 -11.15 49.50
N HIS A 152 7.38 -11.69 49.17
CA HIS A 152 8.00 -12.85 49.83
C HIS A 152 9.37 -13.15 49.16
N PRO A 153 10.48 -13.13 49.91
CA PRO A 153 11.78 -13.53 49.38
C PRO A 153 12.05 -15.00 49.72
N GLU A 154 12.10 -15.87 48.72
CA GLU A 154 12.86 -17.13 48.80
C GLU A 154 13.66 -17.25 47.49
N GLN A 155 14.97 -17.38 47.67
CA GLN A 155 16.00 -17.48 46.63
C GLN A 155 15.89 -18.83 45.91
N ASP A 156 16.13 -18.88 44.59
CA ASP A 156 17.32 -19.55 44.04
C ASP A 156 17.39 -19.50 42.50
N SER A 157 18.62 -19.63 41.98
CA SER A 157 19.04 -19.84 40.58
C SER A 157 19.18 -18.62 39.65
N THR A 158 20.40 -18.07 39.64
CA THR A 158 21.28 -17.91 38.46
C THR A 158 20.63 -18.00 37.06
N TYR A 159 20.18 -16.88 36.49
CA TYR A 159 20.32 -16.56 35.05
C TYR A 159 19.99 -15.08 34.82
N SER A 160 21.01 -14.26 34.53
CA SER A 160 20.85 -12.82 34.25
C SER A 160 20.59 -12.60 32.75
N SER A 161 19.40 -12.99 32.27
CA SER A 161 18.96 -12.89 30.86
C SER A 161 18.66 -11.47 30.39
N ALA A 162 18.17 -10.61 31.30
CA ALA A 162 17.47 -9.38 30.88
C ALA A 162 18.37 -8.33 30.22
N GLU A 163 19.65 -8.26 30.58
CA GLU A 163 20.60 -7.31 29.99
C GLU A 163 21.13 -7.81 28.64
N GLU A 164 21.35 -9.12 28.50
CA GLU A 164 21.74 -9.77 27.25
C GLU A 164 20.60 -9.70 26.22
N ASP A 165 19.35 -9.85 26.65
CA ASP A 165 18.17 -9.73 25.80
C ASP A 165 18.04 -8.30 25.23
N GLN A 166 18.24 -7.27 26.07
CA GLN A 166 18.13 -5.88 25.64
C GLN A 166 19.26 -5.50 24.65
N GLN A 167 20.49 -5.96 24.88
CA GLN A 167 21.60 -5.75 23.96
C GLN A 167 21.40 -6.50 22.64
N THR A 168 20.87 -7.72 22.69
CA THR A 168 20.55 -8.52 21.51
C THR A 168 19.47 -7.85 20.66
N ILE A 169 18.40 -7.35 21.27
CA ILE A 169 17.33 -6.60 20.58
C ILE A 169 17.89 -5.32 19.93
N ASN A 170 18.74 -4.58 20.64
CA ASN A 170 19.37 -3.37 20.12
C ASN A 170 20.33 -3.67 18.95
N SER A 171 21.04 -4.80 19.00
CA SER A 171 21.90 -5.27 17.91
C SER A 171 21.09 -5.66 16.67
N LEU A 172 19.99 -6.39 16.85
CA LEU A 172 19.04 -6.72 15.78
C LEU A 172 18.44 -5.47 15.14
N ARG A 173 18.02 -4.48 15.94
CA ARG A 173 17.50 -3.19 15.45
C ARG A 173 18.51 -2.50 14.54
N LYS A 174 19.79 -2.43 14.94
CA LYS A 174 20.86 -1.81 14.13
C LYS A 174 21.10 -2.55 12.82
N SER A 175 21.04 -3.88 12.83
CA SER A 175 21.24 -4.71 11.63
C SER A 175 20.10 -4.57 10.63
N ILE A 176 18.84 -4.56 11.10
CA ILE A 176 17.66 -4.35 10.24
C ILE A 176 17.69 -2.95 9.62
N LEU A 177 17.98 -1.91 10.41
CA LEU A 177 18.11 -0.54 9.89
C LEU A 177 19.23 -0.39 8.84
N LYS A 178 20.32 -1.15 8.98
CA LYS A 178 21.40 -1.18 7.98
C LYS A 178 20.97 -1.82 6.66
N LEU A 179 20.16 -2.88 6.70
CA LEU A 179 19.65 -3.52 5.48
C LEU A 179 18.68 -2.59 4.75
N VAL A 180 17.71 -2.02 5.47
CA VAL A 180 16.73 -1.07 4.90
C VAL A 180 17.40 0.20 4.32
N LYS A 181 18.49 0.68 4.94
CA LYS A 181 19.24 1.84 4.43
C LYS A 181 20.24 1.48 3.32
N GLY A 182 20.78 0.26 3.31
CA GLY A 182 21.71 -0.23 2.29
C GLY A 182 21.06 -0.41 0.92
N ASP A 183 19.80 -0.84 0.89
CA ASP A 183 19.07 -1.09 -0.36
C ASP A 183 18.64 0.21 -1.09
N ASN A 184 18.70 1.37 -0.44
CA ASN A 184 18.42 2.66 -1.08
C ASN A 184 19.56 3.19 -1.97
N HIS A 185 20.74 2.56 -1.99
CA HIS A 185 21.91 3.05 -2.72
C HIS A 185 22.32 2.22 -3.95
N ALA A 186 21.57 1.17 -4.30
CA ALA A 186 21.94 0.22 -5.36
C ALA A 186 21.05 0.25 -6.62
N GLN A 187 20.54 1.42 -7.00
CA GLN A 187 19.92 1.63 -8.32
C GLN A 187 20.45 2.91 -8.98
N SER A 188 21.69 2.84 -9.46
CA SER A 188 22.19 3.70 -10.53
C SER A 188 22.45 2.83 -11.77
N GLU A 189 21.58 3.03 -12.77
CA GLU A 189 21.61 2.71 -14.21
C GLU A 189 22.68 1.74 -14.78
N PRO A 190 22.28 0.73 -15.57
CA PRO A 190 23.13 0.17 -16.61
C PRO A 190 23.09 1.08 -17.86
N GLN A 191 24.22 1.70 -18.20
CA GLN A 191 24.42 2.43 -19.45
C GLN A 191 24.39 1.47 -20.66
N ALA A 192 23.71 1.91 -21.72
CA ALA A 192 23.48 1.20 -22.97
C ALA A 192 24.77 0.97 -23.79
N PRO A 193 24.85 -0.12 -24.59
CA PRO A 193 25.99 -0.36 -25.46
C PRO A 193 25.99 0.55 -26.71
N THR A 194 27.10 1.26 -26.89
CA THR A 194 27.46 2.05 -28.08
C THR A 194 27.53 1.16 -29.32
N ILE A 195 26.65 1.40 -30.29
CA ILE A 195 26.71 0.78 -31.62
C ILE A 195 27.82 1.47 -32.43
N ALA A 196 28.90 0.73 -32.71
CA ALA A 196 29.94 1.15 -33.63
C ALA A 196 29.43 1.07 -35.09
N LYS A 197 29.44 2.20 -35.79
CA LYS A 197 29.30 2.26 -37.25
C LYS A 197 30.54 1.66 -37.89
N GLN A 198 30.42 0.49 -38.52
CA GLN A 198 31.37 0.02 -39.52
C GLN A 198 30.87 0.40 -40.91
N THR A 199 31.50 1.42 -41.48
CA THR A 199 31.56 1.70 -42.92
C THR A 199 32.25 0.54 -43.62
N ASN A 200 31.54 -0.20 -44.46
CA ASN A 200 32.15 -1.06 -45.47
C ASN A 200 32.11 -0.35 -46.83
N GLN A 201 33.29 0.06 -47.28
CA GLN A 201 33.58 0.42 -48.67
C GLN A 201 33.64 -0.89 -49.47
N GLY A 202 32.74 -1.05 -50.43
CA GLY A 202 32.86 -2.05 -51.50
C GLY A 202 33.27 -1.33 -52.77
N ASN A 203 34.53 -1.50 -53.19
CA ASN A 203 35.05 -1.03 -54.46
C ASN A 203 35.87 -2.17 -55.08
N LEU A 204 35.53 -2.49 -56.33
CA LEU A 204 36.15 -3.41 -57.31
C LEU A 204 36.12 -4.91 -57.03
#